data_AF-A0A937TS64-F1
#
_entry.id   AF-A0A937TS64-F1
#
_cell.length_a   1.000
_cell.length_b   1.000
_cell.length_c   1.000
_cell.angle_alpha   90.00
_cell.angle_beta   90.00
_cell.angle_gamma   90.00
#
_symmetry.space_group_name_H-M   'P 1'
#
loop_
_entity.id
_entity.type
_entity.pdbx_description
1 polymer ?
#
loop_
_entity_poly.entity_id
_entity_poly.type
_entity_poly.pdbx_seq_one_letter_code
_entity_poly.pdbx_strand_id
1 'polypeptide(L)'
;TSVLVKYAWYGDINLDGVVDFNDYNIIDNTFLSGVTTGKHWQEGDLNYDGVVDFNDYNVMDNTWLAHAGQTLVCSTPSPTPEPATLALVALGGLGLLGRQRRKRGA
;
A
#
# COMPACT_ATOMS: atom_id res chain seq x y z
N THR A 1 2.21 -16.42 -22.54
CA THR A 1 1.32 -16.23 -21.37
C THR A 1 1.82 -15.06 -20.58
N SER A 2 0.94 -14.25 -19.99
CA SER A 2 1.30 -13.13 -19.11
C SER A 2 0.62 -13.30 -17.76
N VAL A 3 1.30 -12.87 -16.70
CA VAL A 3 0.78 -12.85 -15.33
C VAL A 3 0.63 -11.41 -14.90
N LEU A 4 -0.53 -11.05 -14.36
CA LEU A 4 -0.78 -9.74 -13.77
C LEU A 4 -0.62 -9.83 -12.25
N VAL A 5 0.11 -8.90 -11.66
CA VAL A 5 0.31 -8.77 -10.21
C VAL A 5 -0.06 -7.35 -9.82
N LYS A 6 -0.88 -7.19 -8.78
CA LYS A 6 -1.35 -5.90 -8.25
C LYS A 6 -1.27 -5.95 -6.71
N TYR A 7 -1.00 -4.82 -6.07
CA TYR A 7 -1.23 -4.67 -4.63
C TYR A 7 -2.73 -4.57 -4.35
N ALA A 8 -3.20 -5.30 -3.34
CA ALA A 8 -4.59 -5.29 -2.88
C ALA A 8 -4.62 -5.26 -1.35
N TRP A 9 -5.71 -4.76 -0.78
CA TRP A 9 -5.92 -4.88 0.65
C TRP A 9 -6.22 -6.33 0.97
N TYR A 10 -5.95 -6.75 2.20
CA TYR A 10 -6.16 -8.14 2.58
C TYR A 10 -7.63 -8.60 2.44
N GLY A 11 -8.59 -7.69 2.63
CA GLY A 11 -10.03 -7.93 2.47
C GLY A 11 -10.61 -7.51 1.12
N ASP A 12 -9.81 -7.03 0.17
CA ASP A 12 -10.25 -6.60 -1.17
C ASP A 12 -10.26 -7.81 -2.11
N ILE A 13 -11.20 -8.72 -1.86
CA ILE A 13 -11.31 -10.04 -2.50
C ILE A 13 -11.56 -9.88 -4.01
N ASN A 14 -12.31 -8.86 -4.40
CA ASN A 14 -12.64 -8.57 -5.79
C ASN A 14 -11.51 -7.84 -6.57
N LEU A 15 -10.46 -7.40 -5.86
CA LEU A 15 -9.27 -6.71 -6.38
C LEU A 15 -9.55 -5.33 -7.02
N ASP A 16 -10.63 -4.67 -6.63
CA ASP A 16 -11.00 -3.34 -7.14
C ASP A 16 -10.20 -2.20 -6.47
N GLY A 17 -9.52 -2.48 -5.36
CA GLY A 17 -8.69 -1.55 -4.61
C GLY A 17 -9.37 -0.94 -3.39
N VAL A 18 -10.59 -1.36 -3.05
CA VAL A 18 -11.35 -0.92 -1.87
C VAL A 18 -11.84 -2.17 -1.14
N VAL A 19 -11.81 -2.14 0.19
CA VAL A 19 -12.54 -3.16 0.99
C VAL A 19 -13.94 -2.63 1.21
N ASP A 20 -14.96 -3.29 0.66
CA ASP A 20 -16.36 -2.91 0.82
C ASP A 20 -17.39 -4.04 0.84
N PHE A 21 -18.68 -3.66 0.77
CA PHE A 21 -19.78 -4.60 0.81
C PHE A 21 -19.73 -5.63 -0.34
N ASN A 22 -19.10 -5.31 -1.46
CA ASN A 22 -18.91 -6.25 -2.55
C ASN A 22 -18.00 -7.42 -2.15
N ASP A 23 -17.03 -7.19 -1.27
CA ASP A 23 -16.17 -8.26 -0.75
C ASP A 23 -16.93 -9.16 0.24
N TYR A 24 -17.77 -8.58 1.11
CA TYR A 24 -18.68 -9.35 1.97
C TYR A 24 -19.62 -10.24 1.16
N ASN A 25 -20.16 -9.72 0.05
CA ASN A 25 -21.04 -10.50 -0.82
C ASN A 25 -20.34 -11.74 -1.38
N ILE A 26 -19.02 -11.74 -1.56
CA ILE A 26 -18.28 -12.92 -2.01
C ILE A 26 -18.31 -14.00 -0.93
N ILE A 27 -18.02 -13.63 0.33
CA ILE A 27 -18.09 -14.54 1.48
C ILE A 27 -19.53 -15.08 1.63
N ASP A 28 -20.53 -14.19 1.61
CA ASP A 28 -21.95 -14.55 1.74
C ASP A 28 -22.40 -15.53 0.66
N ASN A 29 -22.05 -15.28 -0.60
CA ASN A 29 -22.42 -16.14 -1.72
C ASN A 29 -21.76 -17.52 -1.60
N THR A 30 -20.50 -17.58 -1.18
CA THR A 30 -19.81 -18.85 -0.95
C THR A 30 -20.45 -19.61 0.20
N PHE A 31 -20.76 -18.95 1.31
CA PHE A 31 -21.43 -19.55 2.45
C PHE A 31 -22.82 -20.11 2.07
N LEU A 32 -23.61 -19.31 1.34
CA LEU A 32 -24.96 -19.69 0.88
C LEU A 32 -24.96 -20.78 -0.19
N SER A 33 -23.84 -21.01 -0.90
CA SER A 33 -23.73 -22.10 -1.88
C SER A 33 -23.81 -23.50 -1.24
N GLY A 34 -23.57 -23.60 0.08
CA GLY A 34 -23.53 -24.86 0.83
C GLY A 34 -22.24 -25.66 0.65
N VAL A 35 -21.30 -25.19 -0.19
CA VAL A 35 -19.97 -25.78 -0.35
C VAL A 35 -18.94 -24.79 0.17
N THR A 36 -18.60 -24.91 1.45
CA THR A 36 -17.69 -23.97 2.13
C THR A 36 -16.27 -24.49 2.27
N THR A 37 -15.99 -25.77 1.97
CA THR A 37 -14.67 -26.36 2.11
C THR A 37 -13.91 -26.42 0.77
N GLY A 38 -12.58 -26.50 0.84
CA GLY A 38 -11.71 -26.47 -0.34
C GLY A 38 -11.70 -25.11 -1.02
N LYS A 39 -11.98 -24.05 -0.26
CA LYS A 39 -12.04 -22.68 -0.77
C LYS A 39 -10.68 -22.01 -0.73
N HIS A 40 -10.60 -20.91 -1.48
CA HIS A 40 -9.42 -20.08 -1.57
C HIS A 40 -9.78 -18.63 -1.27
N TRP A 41 -8.77 -17.79 -1.09
CA TRP A 41 -8.94 -16.37 -0.76
C TRP A 41 -9.91 -15.62 -1.68
N GLN A 42 -9.86 -15.87 -2.99
CA GLN A 42 -10.78 -15.25 -3.97
C GLN A 42 -12.25 -15.71 -3.84
N GLU A 43 -12.48 -16.79 -3.10
CA GLU A 43 -13.80 -17.34 -2.80
C GLU A 43 -14.27 -17.00 -1.37
N GLY A 44 -13.49 -16.23 -0.60
CA GLY A 44 -13.86 -15.78 0.74
C GLY A 44 -13.14 -16.46 1.90
N ASP A 45 -12.21 -17.39 1.65
CA ASP A 45 -11.34 -17.98 2.69
C ASP A 45 -10.17 -17.03 2.98
N LEU A 46 -10.43 -16.07 3.87
CA LEU A 46 -9.50 -15.02 4.24
C LEU A 46 -8.42 -15.52 5.20
N ASN A 47 -8.66 -16.57 5.97
CA ASN A 47 -7.67 -17.07 6.93
C ASN A 47 -6.78 -18.19 6.34
N TYR A 48 -7.06 -18.65 5.12
CA TYR A 48 -6.37 -19.70 4.37
C TYR A 48 -6.45 -21.10 5.02
N ASP A 49 -7.50 -21.38 5.78
CA ASP A 49 -7.72 -22.70 6.38
C ASP A 49 -8.48 -23.67 5.47
N GLY A 50 -8.91 -23.19 4.30
CA GLY A 50 -9.64 -23.94 3.29
C GLY A 50 -11.15 -23.99 3.54
N VAL A 51 -11.67 -23.27 4.53
CA VAL A 51 -13.09 -23.23 4.89
C VAL A 51 -13.58 -21.79 4.94
N VAL A 52 -14.73 -21.52 4.32
CA VAL A 52 -15.43 -20.24 4.50
C VAL A 52 -16.41 -20.35 5.66
N ASP A 53 -16.09 -19.69 6.77
CA ASP A 53 -16.91 -19.65 7.98
C ASP A 53 -16.87 -18.30 8.72
N PHE A 54 -17.32 -18.28 9.98
CA PHE A 54 -17.37 -17.08 10.79
C PHE A 54 -15.97 -16.46 11.06
N ASN A 55 -14.91 -17.25 11.01
CA ASN A 55 -13.54 -16.74 11.20
C ASN A 55 -13.13 -15.82 10.06
N ASP A 56 -13.60 -16.05 8.84
CA ASP A 56 -13.33 -15.16 7.71
C ASP A 56 -14.01 -13.82 7.88
N TYR A 57 -15.25 -13.79 8.41
CA TYR A 57 -15.91 -12.54 8.76
C TYR A 57 -15.15 -11.76 9.82
N ASN A 58 -14.59 -12.42 10.84
CA ASN A 58 -13.75 -11.73 11.83
C ASN A 58 -12.51 -11.10 11.18
N VAL A 59 -11.91 -11.77 10.19
CA VAL A 59 -10.77 -11.20 9.47
C VAL A 59 -11.23 -10.03 8.60
N MET A 60 -12.35 -10.17 7.88
CA MET A 60 -12.93 -9.10 7.07
C MET A 60 -13.25 -7.86 7.92
N ASP A 61 -13.94 -8.02 9.05
CA ASP A 61 -14.30 -6.95 9.98
C ASP A 61 -13.06 -6.17 10.45
N ASN A 62 -11.98 -6.88 10.78
CA ASN A 62 -10.72 -6.25 11.17
C ASN A 62 -10.09 -5.45 10.02
N THR A 63 -10.13 -5.97 8.78
CA THR A 63 -9.60 -5.26 7.61
C THR A 63 -10.45 -4.04 7.24
N TRP A 64 -11.78 -4.16 7.33
CA TRP A 64 -12.70 -3.05 7.15
C TRP A 64 -12.46 -1.97 8.21
N LEU A 65 -12.34 -2.32 9.50
CA LEU A 65 -12.03 -1.32 10.53
C LEU A 65 -10.72 -0.55 10.27
N ALA A 66 -9.71 -1.22 9.69
CA ALA A 66 -8.44 -0.59 9.35
C ALA A 66 -8.50 0.26 8.06
N HIS A 67 -9.33 -0.11 7.08
CA HIS A 67 -9.25 0.38 5.71
C HIS A 67 -10.60 0.69 5.03
N ALA A 68 -11.70 0.75 5.77
CA ALA A 68 -13.07 0.91 5.25
C ALA A 68 -13.18 2.07 4.26
N GLY A 69 -13.56 1.76 3.01
CA GLY A 69 -13.75 2.76 1.96
C GLY A 69 -12.47 3.50 1.54
N GLN A 70 -11.29 3.07 2.00
CA GLN A 70 -10.02 3.65 1.57
C GLN A 70 -9.57 2.97 0.27
N THR A 71 -9.49 3.75 -0.79
CA THR A 71 -8.90 3.28 -2.05
C THR A 71 -7.39 3.14 -1.91
N LEU A 72 -6.85 1.98 -2.27
CA LEU A 72 -5.42 1.80 -2.48
C LEU A 72 -4.92 2.73 -3.56
N VAL A 73 -4.23 3.78 -3.13
CA VAL A 73 -3.50 4.66 -4.02
C VAL A 73 -2.02 4.31 -3.95
N CYS A 74 -1.42 4.04 -5.11
CA CYS A 74 0.03 4.03 -5.23
C CYS A 74 0.51 5.45 -4.93
N SER A 75 1.11 5.66 -3.76
CA SER A 75 1.62 6.98 -3.39
C SER A 75 2.69 7.39 -4.40
N THR A 76 2.49 8.54 -5.03
CA THR A 76 3.58 9.17 -5.76
C THR A 76 4.66 9.49 -4.72
N PRO A 77 5.93 9.12 -4.97
CA PRO A 77 6.99 9.44 -4.03
C PRO A 77 6.96 10.94 -3.78
N SER A 78 6.81 11.34 -2.51
CA SER A 78 6.86 12.75 -2.19
C SER A 78 8.26 13.26 -2.58
N PRO A 79 8.37 14.47 -3.16
CA PRO A 79 9.68 15.03 -3.44
C PRO A 79 10.44 15.12 -2.13
N THR A 80 11.39 14.20 -1.93
CA THR A 80 12.33 14.24 -0.83
C THR A 80 13.10 15.54 -0.97
N PRO A 81 13.12 16.43 0.04
CA PRO A 81 13.86 17.68 -0.05
C PRO A 81 15.28 17.37 -0.49
N GLU A 82 15.67 17.90 -1.66
CA GLU A 82 17.05 17.72 -2.14
C GLU A 82 18.00 18.12 -1.01
N PRO A 83 19.06 17.34 -0.75
CA PRO A 83 19.86 17.56 0.44
C PRO A 83 20.52 18.94 0.34
N ALA A 84 20.11 19.85 1.24
CA ALA A 84 20.65 21.20 1.37
C ALA A 84 22.17 21.23 1.55
N THR A 85 22.80 20.07 1.80
CA THR A 85 24.25 19.89 1.82
C THR A 85 24.92 20.34 0.53
N LEU A 86 24.36 20.08 -0.66
CA LEU A 86 24.95 20.55 -1.91
C LEU A 86 24.92 22.08 -2.01
N ALA A 87 23.80 22.70 -1.63
CA ALA A 87 23.67 24.15 -1.61
C ALA A 87 24.62 24.80 -0.58
N LEU A 88 24.75 24.22 0.62
CA LEU A 88 25.64 24.71 1.66
C LEU A 88 27.12 24.54 1.30
N VAL A 89 27.50 23.42 0.68
CA VAL A 89 28.87 23.20 0.20
C VAL A 89 29.21 24.18 -0.93
N ALA A 90 28.28 24.41 -1.87
CA ALA A 90 28.48 25.39 -2.94
C ALA A 90 28.65 26.81 -2.40
N LEU A 91 27.78 27.25 -1.48
CA LEU A 91 27.87 28.58 -0.86
C LEU A 91 29.14 28.73 -0.01
N GLY A 92 29.49 27.71 0.78
CA GLY A 92 30.72 27.68 1.56
C GLY A 92 31.98 27.73 0.69
N GLY A 93 32.02 26.94 -0.39
CA GLY A 93 33.12 26.92 -1.35
C GLY A 93 33.31 28.27 -2.06
N LEU A 94 32.22 28.88 -2.52
CA LEU A 94 32.24 30.21 -3.13
C LEU A 94 32.71 31.29 -2.14
N GLY A 95 32.27 31.23 -0.88
CA GLY A 95 32.73 32.13 0.18
C GLY A 95 34.24 32.02 0.46
N LEU A 96 34.78 30.80 0.50
CA LEU A 96 36.20 30.55 0.70
C LEU A 96 37.05 31.03 -0.50
N LEU A 97 36.60 30.77 -1.73
CA LEU A 97 37.26 31.25 -2.94
C LEU A 97 37.26 32.78 -3.02
N GLY A 98 36.15 33.43 -2.68
CA GLY A 98 36.05 34.89 -2.59
C GLY A 98 37.03 35.49 -1.56
N ARG A 99 37.19 34.82 -0.41
CA ARG A 99 38.15 35.24 0.64
C ARG A 99 39.60 35.13 0.17
N GLN A 100 39.96 34.08 -0.57
CA GLN A 100 41.33 33.89 -1.07
C GLN A 100 41.72 34.95 -2.12
N ARG A 101 40.78 35.38 -2.96
CA ARG A 101 41.05 36.42 -3.98
C ARG A 101 41.33 37.79 -3.37
N ARG A 102 40.64 38.16 -2.29
CA ARG A 102 40.88 39.43 -1.56
C ARG A 102 42.25 39.49 -0.89
N LYS A 103 42.76 38.35 -0.37
CA LYS A 103 44.07 38.29 0.28
C LYS A 103 45.27 38.37 -0.68
N ARG A 104 45.07 38.16 -1.98
CA ARG A 104 46.14 38.20 -3.00
C ARG A 104 46.28 39.55 -3.70
N GLY A 105 45.35 40.47 -3.47
CA GLY A 105 45.34 41.81 -4.08
C GLY A 105 45.75 42.94 -3.12
N ALA A 106 46.25 42.61 -1.93
CA ALA A 106 46.88 43.51 -0.97
C ALA A 106 48.30 43.00 -0.72
#